data_AF-A0A7X8VB31-F1
#
_entry.id   AF-A0A7X8VB31-F1
#
_cell.length_a   1.000
_cell.length_b   1.000
_cell.length_c   1.000
_cell.angle_alpha   90.00
_cell.angle_beta   90.00
_cell.angle_gamma   90.00
#
_symmetry.space_group_name_H-M   'P 1'
#
loop_
_entity.id
_entity.type
_entity.pdbx_description
1 polymer ?
#
loop_
_entity_poly.entity_id
_entity_poly.type
_entity_poly.pdbx_seq_one_letter_code
_entity_poly.pdbx_strand_id
1 'polypeptide(L)' 'MKRVSDLAQQYGILPSQIRYYIKEGLLFPTDRTPGGHFLFDEEQEQRLQRIFELKEKRYRIKEIREILSESSSSGN' A
#
# COMPACT_ATOMS: atom_id res chain seq x y z
N MET A 1 -0.38 13.54 1.90
CA MET A 1 -1.64 12.75 1.82
C MET A 1 -2.26 12.69 0.42
N LYS A 2 -2.45 11.48 -0.13
CA LYS A 2 -3.13 11.17 -1.40
C LYS A 2 -4.31 10.23 -1.18
N ARG A 3 -5.32 10.29 -2.05
CA ARG A 3 -6.50 9.40 -1.98
C ARG A 3 -6.23 8.09 -2.70
N VAL A 4 -7.08 7.09 -2.44
CA VAL A 4 -7.11 5.81 -3.21
C VAL A 4 -7.11 6.07 -4.71
N SER A 5 -7.97 6.97 -5.20
CA SER A 5 -8.09 7.24 -6.64
C SER A 5 -6.83 7.88 -7.24
N ASP A 6 -6.18 8.77 -6.51
CA ASP A 6 -4.94 9.42 -6.93
C ASP A 6 -3.81 8.40 -7.06
N LEU A 7 -3.59 7.57 -6.03
CA LEU A 7 -2.62 6.48 -6.08
C LEU A 7 -2.95 5.50 -7.20
N ALA A 8 -4.22 5.12 -7.35
CA ALA A 8 -4.63 4.19 -8.39
C ALA A 8 -4.26 4.71 -9.79
N GLN A 9 -4.52 5.99 -10.06
CA GLN A 9 -4.17 6.63 -11.33
C GLN A 9 -2.65 6.76 -11.50
N GLN A 10 -1.93 7.17 -10.46
CA GLN A 10 -0.47 7.33 -10.49
C GLN A 10 0.26 6.02 -10.79
N TYR A 11 -0.18 4.90 -10.20
CA TYR A 11 0.40 3.58 -10.40
C TYR A 11 -0.25 2.80 -11.54
N GLY A 12 -1.22 3.39 -12.26
CA GLY A 12 -1.92 2.75 -13.37
C GLY A 12 -2.72 1.49 -12.97
N ILE A 13 -3.19 1.43 -11.72
CA ILE A 13 -3.99 0.31 -11.19
C ILE A 13 -5.42 0.73 -10.86
N LEU A 14 -6.25 -0.26 -10.57
CA LEU A 14 -7.63 0.00 -10.16
C LEU A 14 -7.70 0.40 -8.67
N PRO A 15 -8.59 1.31 -8.28
CA PRO A 15 -8.81 1.66 -6.88
C PRO A 15 -9.27 0.45 -6.04
N SER A 16 -9.90 -0.55 -6.67
CA SER A 16 -10.23 -1.83 -6.05
C SER A 16 -8.98 -2.64 -5.68
N GLN A 17 -7.89 -2.56 -6.44
CA GLN A 17 -6.63 -3.23 -6.09
C GLN A 17 -5.99 -2.62 -4.85
N ILE A 18 -6.02 -1.30 -4.71
CA ILE A 18 -5.55 -0.64 -3.49
C ILE A 18 -6.37 -1.10 -2.28
N ARG A 19 -7.71 -1.15 -2.41
CA ARG A 19 -8.56 -1.68 -1.34
C ARG A 19 -8.25 -3.13 -1.01
N TYR A 20 -7.92 -3.95 -2.01
CA TYR A 20 -7.47 -5.31 -1.80
C TYR A 20 -6.18 -5.34 -0.96
N TYR A 21 -5.18 -4.51 -1.28
CA TYR A 21 -3.97 -4.39 -0.46
C TYR A 21 -4.26 -3.97 0.98
N ILE A 22 -5.21 -3.07 1.20
CA ILE A 22 -5.65 -2.71 2.57
C ILE A 22 -6.25 -3.92 3.29
N LYS A 23 -7.13 -4.66 2.62
CA LYS A 23 -7.78 -5.85 3.18
C LYS A 23 -6.78 -6.96 3.54
N GLU A 24 -5.76 -7.13 2.72
CA GLU A 24 -4.68 -8.10 2.96
C GLU A 24 -3.68 -7.64 4.05
N GLY A 25 -3.79 -6.39 4.55
CA GLY A 25 -2.86 -5.81 5.51
C GLY A 25 -1.53 -5.38 4.90
N LEU A 26 -1.50 -5.12 3.59
CA LEU A 26 -0.35 -4.58 2.87
C LEU A 26 -0.26 -3.06 2.92
N LEU A 27 -1.41 -2.38 2.94
CA LEU A 27 -1.51 -0.93 3.04
C LEU A 27 -2.41 -0.53 4.19
N PHE A 28 -2.11 0.61 4.82
CA PHE A 28 -2.88 1.11 5.93
C PHE A 28 -3.26 2.57 5.66
N PRO A 29 -4.55 2.90 5.60
CA PRO A 29 -4.94 4.29 5.45
C PRO A 29 -4.54 5.06 6.71
N THR A 30 -3.72 6.10 6.52
CA THR A 30 -3.25 6.96 7.61
C THR A 30 -4.38 7.82 8.16
N ASP A 31 -5.27 8.28 7.28
CA ASP A 31 -6.36 9.18 7.65
C ASP A 31 -7.58 9.02 6.73
N ARG A 32 -8.64 9.79 6.95
CA ARG A 32 -9.85 9.79 6.11
C ARG A 32 -10.30 11.22 5.82
N THR A 33 -10.67 11.48 4.57
CA THR A 33 -11.32 12.74 4.22
C THR A 33 -12.68 12.88 4.92
N PRO A 34 -13.19 14.12 5.10
CA PRO A 34 -14.54 14.34 5.66
C PRO A 34 -15.65 13.66 4.84
N GLY A 35 -15.42 13.41 3.55
CA GLY A 35 -16.34 12.65 2.68
C GLY A 35 -16.22 11.12 2.79
N GLY A 36 -15.38 10.60 3.67
CA GLY A 36 -15.22 9.15 3.90
C GLY A 36 -14.23 8.43 2.97
N HIS A 37 -13.34 9.15 2.28
CA HIS A 37 -12.31 8.54 1.45
C HIS A 37 -11.02 8.28 2.24
N PHE A 38 -10.38 7.14 2.01
CA PHE A 38 -9.08 6.83 2.61
C PHE A 38 -7.96 7.73 2.07
N LEU A 39 -7.14 8.23 3.00
CA LEU A 39 -5.94 9.02 2.75
C LEU A 39 -4.69 8.22 3.13
N PHE A 40 -3.67 8.37 2.30
CA PHE A 40 -2.38 7.73 2.41
C PHE A 40 -1.30 8.79 2.44
N ASP A 41 -0.42 8.74 3.43
CA ASP A 41 0.73 9.63 3.45
C ASP A 41 1.94 9.05 2.71
N GLU A 42 3.08 9.73 2.76
CA GLU A 42 4.27 9.36 1.99
C GLU A 42 4.77 7.96 2.35
N GLU A 43 4.68 7.57 3.63
CA GLU A 43 5.03 6.22 4.08
C GLU A 43 4.24 5.13 3.33
N GLN A 44 2.95 5.37 3.11
CA GLN A 44 2.08 4.42 2.41
C GLN A 44 2.34 4.41 0.91
N GLU A 45 2.76 5.54 0.33
CA GLU A 45 3.22 5.62 -1.05
C GLU A 45 4.51 4.80 -1.25
N GLN A 46 5.49 4.96 -0.36
CA GLN A 46 6.72 4.14 -0.39
C GLN A 46 6.41 2.65 -0.24
N ARG A 47 5.50 2.32 0.67
CA ARG A 47 5.03 0.94 0.86
C ARG A 47 4.37 0.39 -0.41
N LEU A 48 3.54 1.19 -1.08
CA LEU A 48 2.91 0.80 -2.35
C LEU A 48 3.96 0.56 -3.45
N GLN A 49 4.94 1.46 -3.59
CA GLN A 49 6.05 1.28 -4.53
C GLN A 49 6.77 -0.05 -4.28
N ARG A 50 7.04 -0.39 -3.02
CA ARG A 50 7.71 -1.63 -2.64
C ARG A 50 6.90 -2.87 -3.02
N ILE A 51 5.57 -2.84 -2.87
CA ILE A 51 4.68 -3.91 -3.32
C ILE A 51 4.87 -4.17 -4.82
N PHE A 52 4.95 -3.12 -5.65
CA PHE A 52 5.16 -3.28 -7.09
C PHE A 52 6.53 -3.86 -7.42
N GLU A 53 7.61 -3.35 -6.81
CA GLU A 53 8.95 -3.90 -6.99
C GLU A 53 9.01 -5.40 -6.67
N LEU A 54 8.36 -5.82 -5.58
CA LEU A 54 8.30 -7.23 -5.20
C LEU A 54 7.40 -8.04 -6.15
N LYS A 55 6.30 -7.48 -6.64
CA LYS A 55 5.47 -8.14 -7.66
C LYS A 55 6.25 -8.37 -8.96
N GLU A 56 7.09 -7.43 -9.39
CA GLU A 56 7.95 -7.62 -10.58
C GLU A 56 8.94 -8.77 -10.39
N LYS A 57 9.47 -8.94 -9.18
CA LYS A 57 10.30 -10.08 -8.79
C LYS A 57 9.52 -11.40 -8.62
N ARG A 58 8.24 -11.44 -8.99
CA ARG A 58 7.33 -12.58 -8.90
C ARG A 58 7.05 -13.09 -7.48
N TYR A 59 7.21 -12.27 -6.46
CA TYR A 59 6.75 -12.60 -5.11
C TYR A 59 5.22 -12.66 -5.04
N ARG A 60 4.70 -13.58 -4.22
CA ARG A 60 3.27 -13.66 -3.93
C ARG A 60 2.86 -12.62 -2.91
N ILE A 61 1.59 -12.21 -2.93
CA ILE A 61 0.99 -11.26 -1.97
C ILE A 61 1.31 -11.62 -0.51
N LYS A 62 1.24 -12.91 -0.17
CA LYS A 62 1.61 -13.40 1.17
C LYS A 62 3.07 -13.10 1.52
N GLU A 63 4.00 -13.35 0.61
CA GLU A 63 5.43 -13.09 0.83
C GLU A 63 5.73 -11.60 0.92
N ILE A 64 5.12 -10.81 0.06
CA ILE A 64 5.24 -9.34 0.07
C ILE A 64 4.84 -8.80 1.44
N ARG A 65 3.76 -9.32 2.02
CA ARG A 65 3.30 -8.92 3.35
C ARG A 65 4.35 -9.22 4.43
N GLU A 66 4.92 -10.42 4.41
CA GLU A 66 5.96 -10.81 5.37
C GLU A 66 7.18 -9.88 5.26
N ILE A 67 7.67 -9.65 4.04
CA ILE A 67 8.83 -8.78 3.77
C ILE A 67 8.58 -7.34 4.27
N LEU A 68 7.38 -6.80 4.03
CA LEU A 68 6.99 -5.47 4.50
C LEU A 68 6.77 -5.41 6.01
N SER A 69 6.43 -6.53 6.64
CA SER A 69 6.27 -6.63 8.10
C SER A 69 7.62 -6.68 8.80
N GLU A 70 8.60 -7.42 8.25
CA GLU A 70 9.93 -7.57 8.85
C GLU A 70 10.74 -6.27 8.85
N SER A 71 10.61 -5.41 7.84
CA SER A 71 11.33 -4.12 7.80
C SER A 71 10.96 -3.16 8.94
N SER A 72 9.77 -3.26 9.52
CA SER A 72 9.36 -2.37 10.62
C SER A 72 9.90 -2.81 11.99
N SER A 73 10.49 -4.00 12.10
CA SER A 73 10.94 -4.57 13.38
C SER A 73 12.45 -4.50 13.61
N SER A 74 13.20 -3.81 12.74
CA SER A 74 14.63 -3.51 12.96
C SER A 74 14.81 -2.16 13.65
N GLY A 75 14.31 -2.08 14.87
CA GLY A 75 14.83 -1.19 15.91
C GLY A 75 15.34 -2.07 17.04
N ASN A 76 16.65 -2.34 17.05
CA ASN A 76 17.35 -2.75 18.26
C ASN A 76 17.50 -1.52 19.18
#